data_AF-A0A1G5SFD0-F1
#
_entry.id   AF-A0A1G5SFD0-F1
#
_cell.length_a   1.000
_cell.length_b   1.000
_cell.length_c   1.000
_cell.angle_alpha   90.00
_cell.angle_beta   90.00
_cell.angle_gamma   90.00
#
_symmetry.space_group_name_H-M   'P 1'
#
loop_
_entity.id
_entity.type
_entity.pdbx_description
1 polymer ?
#
loop_
_entity_poly.entity_id
_entity_poly.type
_entity_poly.pdbx_seq_one_letter_code
_entity_poly.pdbx_strand_id
1 'polypeptide(L)'
;MGFWAALEEIYPDTRQQRCWMHKTGREELLAFYDFPAAHWQSLRTANPIESTFGTRRHRTKRSEGCLTRESMLHMIFKLSECAEKNW
;
A
#
# COMPACT_ATOMS: atom_id res chain seq x y z
N MET A 1 -11.46 19.42 -10.75
CA MET A 1 -10.01 19.27 -11.04
C MET A 1 -9.48 20.54 -11.75
N GLY A 2 -9.52 21.72 -11.09
CA GLY A 2 -9.37 23.02 -11.78
C GLY A 2 -7.97 23.66 -11.76
N PHE A 3 -7.13 23.30 -10.79
CA PHE A 3 -5.85 24.00 -10.59
C PHE A 3 -4.81 23.71 -11.68
N TRP A 4 -4.68 22.45 -12.10
CA TRP A 4 -3.69 22.05 -13.11
C TRP A 4 -4.07 22.49 -14.52
N ALA A 5 -5.36 22.52 -14.83
CA ALA A 5 -5.85 23.06 -16.11
C ALA A 5 -5.60 24.57 -16.20
N ALA A 6 -5.83 25.33 -15.12
CA ALA A 6 -5.57 26.76 -15.07
C ALA A 6 -4.07 27.10 -15.22
N LEU A 7 -3.18 26.29 -14.66
CA LEU A 7 -1.73 26.49 -14.84
C LEU A 7 -1.27 26.21 -16.28
N GLU A 8 -1.89 25.26 -16.96
CA GLU A 8 -1.59 24.91 -18.36
C GLU A 8 -2.06 26.00 -19.33
N GLU A 9 -3.13 26.72 -18.98
CA GLU A 9 -3.64 27.88 -19.71
C GLU A 9 -2.78 29.15 -19.49
N ILE A 10 -2.37 29.42 -18.25
CA ILE A 10 -1.58 30.62 -17.92
C ILE A 10 -0.11 30.47 -18.34
N TYR A 11 0.43 29.25 -18.32
CA TYR A 11 1.86 29.00 -18.56
C TYR A 11 2.09 27.85 -19.55
N PRO A 12 1.68 27.99 -20.82
CA PRO A 12 1.76 26.93 -21.83
C PRO A 12 3.20 26.48 -22.15
N ASP A 13 4.17 27.41 -22.07
CA ASP A 13 5.58 27.14 -22.38
C ASP A 13 6.37 26.52 -21.20
N THR A 14 5.75 26.42 -20.02
CA THR A 14 6.43 25.90 -18.83
C THR A 14 6.43 24.38 -18.86
N ARG A 15 7.59 23.79 -19.11
CA ARG A 15 7.77 22.34 -19.16
C ARG A 15 7.47 21.72 -17.78
N GLN A 16 6.31 21.11 -17.62
CA GLN A 16 5.95 20.44 -16.38
C GLN A 16 6.91 19.25 -16.13
N GLN A 17 7.78 19.37 -15.14
CA GLN A 17 8.62 18.27 -14.67
C GLN A 17 7.77 17.29 -13.86
N ARG A 18 6.97 16.47 -14.56
CA ARG A 18 6.31 15.32 -13.96
C ARG A 18 7.36 14.23 -13.78
N CYS A 19 7.59 13.79 -12.54
CA CYS A 19 8.47 12.66 -12.28
C CYS A 19 7.94 11.40 -13.00
N TRP A 20 8.79 10.39 -13.19
CA TRP A 20 8.40 9.16 -13.90
C TRP A 20 7.09 8.58 -13.34
N MET A 21 6.94 8.57 -12.02
CA MET A 21 5.72 8.10 -11.35
C MET A 21 4.45 8.91 -11.67
N HIS A 22 4.55 10.21 -11.91
CA HIS A 22 3.41 11.01 -12.36
C HIS A 22 3.03 10.73 -13.83
N LYS A 23 3.96 10.21 -14.63
CA LYS A 23 3.73 9.89 -16.05
C LYS A 23 3.23 8.46 -16.24
N THR A 24 3.76 7.51 -15.48
CA THR A 24 3.41 6.09 -15.61
C THR A 24 2.36 5.66 -14.60
N GLY A 25 2.50 6.07 -13.35
CA GLY A 25 1.70 5.58 -12.21
C GLY A 25 0.29 6.12 -12.07
N ARG A 26 -0.13 7.06 -12.94
CA ARG A 26 -1.40 7.79 -12.74
C ARG A 26 -2.60 6.86 -12.90
N GLU A 27 -2.53 5.93 -13.84
CA GLU A 27 -3.62 5.00 -14.11
C GLU A 27 -3.74 3.98 -12.97
N GLU A 28 -2.63 3.40 -12.50
CA GLU A 28 -2.67 2.43 -11.41
C GLU A 28 -3.08 3.06 -10.06
N LEU A 29 -2.67 4.31 -9.81
CA LEU A 29 -3.06 5.02 -8.59
C LEU A 29 -4.52 5.45 -8.57
N LEU A 30 -5.15 5.62 -9.75
CA LEU A 30 -6.54 6.08 -9.88
C LEU A 30 -7.53 4.96 -10.19
N ALA A 31 -7.09 3.74 -10.53
CA ALA A 31 -7.95 2.57 -10.78
C ALA A 31 -8.95 2.28 -9.64
N PHE A 32 -8.63 2.71 -8.43
CA PHE A 32 -9.53 2.68 -7.28
C PHE A 32 -10.88 3.41 -7.52
N TYR A 33 -10.87 4.52 -8.27
CA TYR A 33 -12.07 5.32 -8.54
C TYR A 33 -13.05 4.67 -9.53
N ASP A 34 -12.65 3.58 -10.18
CA ASP A 34 -13.53 2.81 -11.07
C ASP A 34 -14.58 1.99 -10.28
N PHE A 35 -14.38 1.81 -8.97
CA PHE A 35 -15.31 1.11 -8.09
C PHE A 35 -16.37 2.04 -7.48
N PRO A 36 -17.60 1.54 -7.22
CA PRO A 36 -18.66 2.33 -6.59
C PRO A 36 -18.25 2.89 -5.22
N ALA A 37 -18.75 4.08 -4.88
CA ALA A 37 -18.39 4.81 -3.66
C ALA A 37 -18.59 4.02 -2.35
N ALA A 38 -19.51 3.06 -2.33
CA ALA A 38 -19.72 2.15 -1.20
C ALA A 38 -18.46 1.35 -0.82
N HIS A 39 -17.59 1.04 -1.79
CA HIS A 39 -16.38 0.24 -1.57
C HIS A 39 -15.17 1.08 -1.13
N TRP A 40 -15.29 2.41 -1.19
CA TRP A 40 -14.15 3.31 -0.99
C TRP A 40 -13.53 3.25 0.40
N GLN A 41 -14.32 2.95 1.42
CA GLN A 41 -13.83 2.81 2.79
C GLN A 41 -13.01 1.53 2.95
N SER A 42 -13.51 0.41 2.39
CA SER A 42 -12.87 -0.90 2.47
C SER A 42 -11.57 -0.98 1.66
N LEU A 43 -11.54 -0.37 0.47
CA LEU A 43 -10.36 -0.36 -0.40
C LEU A 43 -9.25 0.59 0.11
N ARG A 44 -9.61 1.63 0.88
CA ARG A 44 -8.62 2.58 1.44
C ARG A 44 -8.13 2.21 2.83
N THR A 45 -8.75 1.25 3.51
CA THR A 45 -8.25 0.83 4.83
C THR A 45 -7.02 -0.04 4.68
N ALA A 46 -5.96 0.31 5.43
CA ALA A 46 -4.77 -0.53 5.54
C ALA A 46 -4.89 -1.56 6.66
N ASN A 47 -6.02 -1.60 7.39
CA ASN A 47 -6.19 -2.47 8.56
C ASN A 47 -5.99 -3.97 8.25
N PRO A 48 -6.47 -4.53 7.12
CA PRO A 48 -6.19 -5.93 6.79
C PRO A 48 -4.68 -6.21 6.69
N ILE A 49 -3.92 -5.28 6.12
CA ILE A 49 -2.47 -5.41 5.99
C ILE A 49 -1.80 -5.17 7.36
N GLU A 50 -2.03 -4.03 7.99
CA GLU A 50 -1.34 -3.64 9.23
C GLU A 50 -1.65 -4.56 10.41
N SER A 51 -2.88 -5.07 10.54
CA SER A 51 -3.24 -6.01 11.61
C SER A 51 -2.49 -7.35 11.49
N THR A 52 -2.40 -7.90 10.28
CA THR A 52 -1.66 -9.16 10.05
C THR A 52 -0.16 -8.97 10.20
N PHE A 53 0.40 -7.88 9.69
CA PHE A 53 1.84 -7.60 9.80
C PHE A 53 2.27 -7.15 11.20
N GLY A 54 1.39 -6.52 11.98
CA GLY A 54 1.69 -6.09 13.36
C GLY A 54 2.14 -7.26 14.24
N THR A 55 1.45 -8.40 14.16
CA THR A 55 1.81 -9.61 14.92
C THR A 55 3.17 -10.18 14.50
N ARG A 56 3.45 -10.21 13.18
CA ARG A 56 4.73 -10.69 12.64
C ARG A 56 5.88 -9.80 13.09
N ARG A 57 5.75 -8.47 12.94
CA ARG A 57 6.78 -7.51 13.35
C ARG A 57 7.11 -7.63 14.83
N HIS A 58 6.11 -7.80 15.69
CA HIS A 58 6.32 -8.00 17.13
C HIS A 58 7.15 -9.26 17.43
N ARG A 59 6.87 -10.36 16.71
CA ARG A 59 7.59 -11.64 16.88
C ARG A 59 8.99 -11.60 16.28
N THR A 60 9.17 -10.98 15.11
CA THR A 60 10.49 -10.80 14.49
C THR A 60 11.42 -9.97 15.36
N LYS A 61 10.93 -8.91 16.00
CA LYS A 61 11.73 -8.13 16.97
C LYS A 61 12.18 -8.97 18.17
N ARG A 62 11.40 -9.97 18.60
CA ARG A 62 11.72 -10.87 19.72
C ARG A 62 12.73 -11.94 19.33
N SER A 63 12.73 -12.40 18.07
CA SER A 63 13.56 -13.51 17.58
C SER A 63 14.71 -13.07 16.66
N GLU A 64 15.01 -11.78 16.64
CA GLU A 64 16.07 -11.18 15.84
C GLU A 64 17.43 -11.84 16.17
N GLY A 65 18.13 -12.32 15.14
CA GLY A 65 19.43 -13.01 15.28
C GLY A 65 19.36 -14.47 15.74
N CYS A 66 18.19 -14.99 16.14
CA CYS A 66 18.06 -16.37 16.65
C CYS A 66 17.54 -17.38 15.60
N LEU A 67 17.07 -16.92 14.44
CA LEU A 67 16.40 -17.74 13.44
C LEU A 67 17.19 -17.84 12.14
N THR A 68 17.25 -19.05 11.58
CA THR A 68 17.63 -19.28 10.18
C THR A 68 16.53 -18.81 9.23
N ARG A 69 16.84 -18.62 7.94
CA ARG A 69 15.84 -18.23 6.92
C ARG A 69 14.65 -19.20 6.89
N GLU A 70 14.89 -20.51 6.96
CA GLU A 70 13.82 -21.52 6.92
C GLU A 70 12.93 -21.48 8.16
N SER A 71 13.52 -21.40 9.36
CA SER A 71 12.74 -21.27 10.60
C SER A 71 11.94 -19.98 10.67
N MET A 72 12.45 -18.88 10.11
CA MET A 72 11.71 -17.62 9.95
C MET A 72 10.50 -17.77 9.03
N LEU A 73 10.64 -18.49 7.90
CA LEU A 73 9.52 -18.75 6.98
C LEU A 73 8.43 -19.60 7.66
N HIS A 74 8.82 -20.66 8.39
CA HIS A 74 7.87 -21.46 9.16
C HIS A 74 7.15 -20.63 10.23
N MET A 75 7.87 -19.75 10.94
CA MET A 75 7.27 -18.84 11.91
C MET A 75 6.23 -17.91 11.26
N ILE A 76 6.58 -17.27 10.14
CA ILE A 76 5.68 -16.37 9.40
C ILE A 76 4.42 -17.12 8.94
N PHE A 77 4.58 -18.33 8.41
CA PHE A 77 3.48 -19.16 7.96
C PHE A 77 2.53 -19.51 9.13
N LYS A 78 3.06 -20.03 10.24
CA LYS A 78 2.25 -20.36 11.42
C LYS A 78 1.56 -19.14 12.02
N LEU A 79 2.22 -17.98 12.09
CA LEU A 79 1.60 -16.74 12.57
C LEU A 79 0.46 -16.29 11.64
N SER A 80 0.58 -16.54 10.34
CA SER A 80 -0.47 -16.21 9.38
C SER A 80 -1.70 -17.11 9.56
N GLU A 81 -1.52 -18.42 9.72
CA GLU A 81 -2.62 -19.36 10.05
C GLU A 81 -3.31 -19.03 11.39
N CYS A 82 -2.56 -18.54 12.38
CA CYS A 82 -3.13 -18.11 13.66
C CYS A 82 -3.94 -16.81 13.52
N ALA A 83 -3.51 -15.88 12.67
CA ALA A 83 -4.22 -14.63 12.41
C ALA A 83 -5.51 -14.87 11.63
N GLU A 84 -5.51 -15.79 10.67
CA GLU A 84 -6.68 -16.18 9.87
C GLU A 84 -7.88 -16.61 10.72
N LYS A 85 -7.63 -17.32 11.82
CA LYS A 85 -8.71 -17.79 12.73
C LYS A 85 -9.44 -16.68 13.48
N ASN A 86 -8.83 -15.49 13.58
CA ASN A 86 -9.34 -14.37 14.36
C ASN A 86 -9.61 -13.13 13.47
N TRP A 87 -9.75 -13.35 12.17
CA TRP A 87 -9.94 -12.33 11.15
C TRP A 87 -11.41 -12.08 10.86
#